data_AF-A0A829S776-F1
#
_entry.id   AF-A0A829S776-F1
#
_cell.length_a   1.000
_cell.length_b   1.000
_cell.length_c   1.000
_cell.angle_alpha   90.00
_cell.angle_beta   90.00
_cell.angle_gamma   90.00
#
_symmetry.space_group_name_H-M   'P 1'
#
loop_
_entity.id
_entity.type
_entity.pdbx_description
1 polymer ?
#
loop_
_entity_poly.entity_id
_entity_poly.type
_entity_poly.pdbx_seq_one_letter_code
_entity_poly.pdbx_strand_id
1 'polypeptide(L)' 'MIGEADYLIADKGYDSEKIRTLPRKQNIVPIIPMKSNSKRENKEFDRY' A
#
# COMPACT_ATOMS: atom_id res chain seq x y z
N MET A 1 -21.24 13.76 -4.79
CA MET A 1 -20.11 13.23 -5.56
C MET A 1 -19.14 12.66 -4.53
N ILE A 2 -18.85 11.36 -4.56
CA ILE A 2 -17.83 10.78 -3.68
C ILE A 2 -16.49 11.28 -4.24
N GLY A 3 -15.74 12.02 -3.43
CA GLY A 3 -14.47 12.63 -3.84
C GLY A 3 -13.43 11.58 -4.22
N GLU A 4 -12.51 11.97 -5.10
CA GLU A 4 -11.31 11.19 -5.37
C GLU A 4 -10.52 11.01 -4.06
N ALA A 5 -9.96 9.82 -3.84
CA ALA A 5 -9.21 9.51 -2.64
C ALA A 5 -7.71 9.62 -2.92
N ASP A 6 -6.98 10.38 -2.12
CA ASP A 6 -5.52 10.53 -2.30
C ASP A 6 -4.74 9.31 -1.79
N TYR A 7 -5.29 8.59 -0.79
CA TYR A 7 -4.60 7.50 -0.11
C TYR A 7 -5.48 6.25 0.03
N LEU A 8 -4.88 5.07 -0.13
CA LEU A 8 -5.46 3.78 0.24
C LEU A 8 -4.72 3.22 1.44
N ILE A 9 -5.37 3.11 2.59
CA ILE A 9 -4.79 2.53 3.80
C ILE A 9 -5.40 1.15 4.01
N ALA A 10 -4.55 0.12 4.15
CA ALA A 10 -5.01 -1.23 4.45
C ALA A 10 -4.00 -1.98 5.33
N ASP A 11 -4.47 -3.02 6.01
CA ASP A 11 -3.64 -3.90 6.84
C ASP A 11 -2.64 -4.73 6.00
N LYS A 12 -1.58 -5.24 6.64
CA LYS A 12 -0.57 -6.13 6.02
C LYS A 12 -1.16 -7.39 5.35
N GLY A 13 -2.35 -7.84 5.78
CA GLY A 13 -3.07 -8.93 5.11
C GLY A 13 -3.36 -8.64 3.63
N TYR A 14 -3.46 -7.36 3.26
CA TYR A 14 -3.74 -6.86 1.92
C TYR A 14 -2.48 -6.53 1.11
N ASP A 15 -1.29 -6.85 1.62
CA ASP A 15 -0.02 -6.72 0.88
C ASP A 15 0.00 -7.70 -0.30
N SER A 16 -0.53 -7.24 -1.42
CA SER A 16 -0.56 -7.92 -2.71
C SER A 16 -0.30 -6.89 -3.79
N GLU A 17 0.49 -7.24 -4.80
CA GLU A 17 0.74 -6.39 -5.97
C GLU A 17 -0.57 -5.93 -6.61
N LYS A 18 -1.58 -6.81 -6.71
CA LYS A 18 -2.89 -6.44 -7.28
C LYS A 18 -3.55 -5.29 -6.52
N ILE A 19 -3.49 -5.33 -5.18
CA ILE A 19 -4.09 -4.30 -4.32
C ILE A 19 -3.26 -3.01 -4.33
N ARG A 20 -1.94 -3.09 -4.54
CA ARG A 20 -1.05 -1.92 -4.66
C ARG A 20 -1.11 -1.27 -6.05
N THR A 21 -1.38 -2.02 -7.13
CA THR A 21 -1.38 -1.48 -8.50
C THR A 21 -2.67 -0.74 -8.85
N LEU A 22 -3.84 -1.21 -8.41
CA LEU A 22 -5.13 -0.57 -8.72
C LEU A 22 -5.20 0.90 -8.27
N PRO A 23 -4.78 1.26 -7.03
CA PRO A 23 -4.81 2.64 -6.54
C PRO A 23 -3.77 3.50 -7.26
N ARG A 24 -2.56 2.96 -7.49
CA ARG A 24 -1.50 3.67 -8.24
C ARG A 24 -1.93 4.08 -9.64
N LYS A 25 -2.73 3.25 -10.33
CA LYS A 25 -3.30 3.59 -11.65
C LYS A 25 -4.29 4.76 -11.59
N GLN A 26 -4.90 4.98 -10.43
CA GLN A 26 -5.82 6.08 -10.17
C GLN A 26 -5.13 7.26 -9.47
N ASN A 27 -3.79 7.31 -9.46
CA ASN A 27 -2.99 8.31 -8.71
C ASN A 27 -3.20 8.30 -7.18
N ILE A 28 -3.73 7.21 -6.64
CA ILE A 28 -3.93 7.01 -5.21
C ILE A 28 -2.69 6.34 -4.64
N VAL A 29 -2.17 6.86 -3.52
CA VAL A 29 -0.99 6.30 -2.85
C VAL A 29 -1.40 5.17 -1.91
N PRO A 30 -0.99 3.90 -2.16
CA PRO A 30 -1.29 2.79 -1.26
C PRO A 30 -0.32 2.74 -0.08
N ILE A 31 -0.84 2.90 1.13
CA ILE A 31 -0.13 2.75 2.41
C ILE A 31 -0.53 1.41 3.03
N ILE A 32 0.21 0.36 2.67
CA ILE A 32 -0.04 -1.02 3.11
C ILE A 32 1.27 -1.59 3.66
N PRO A 33 1.37 -1.90 4.97
CA PRO A 33 2.56 -2.51 5.53
C PRO A 33 2.87 -3.85 4.85
N MET A 34 4.15 -4.17 4.65
CA MET A 34 4.53 -5.47 4.08
C MET A 34 4.24 -6.62 5.06
N LYS A 35 4.03 -7.83 4.53
CA LYS A 35 3.96 -9.03 5.40
C LYS A 35 5.29 -9.27 6.11
N SER A 36 5.22 -9.78 7.34
CA SER A 36 6.38 -10.06 8.20
C SER A 36 7.37 -11.09 7.62
N ASN A 37 6.97 -11.87 6.61
CA ASN A 37 7.82 -12.82 5.90
C ASN A 37 8.33 -12.28 4.55
N SER A 38 8.05 -11.02 4.22
CA SER A 38 8.56 -10.38 3.01
C SER A 38 10.08 -10.25 3.10
N LYS A 39 10.79 -10.68 2.05
CA LYS A 39 12.24 -10.46 1.89
C LYS A 39 12.56 -9.08 1.31
N ARG A 40 11.54 -8.28 0.96
CA ARG A 40 11.69 -6.95 0.38
C ARG A 40 11.92 -5.97 1.52
N GLU A 41 12.90 -5.08 1.35
CA GLU A 41 13.10 -3.98 2.29
C GLU A 41 11.86 -3.08 2.29
N ASN A 42 11.22 -2.89 3.45
CA ASN A 42 10.06 -2.02 3.56
C ASN A 42 10.49 -0.60 3.94
N LYS A 43 11.32 0.04 3.12
CA LYS A 43 11.95 1.35 3.41
C LYS A 43 10.98 2.47 3.79
N GLU A 44 9.70 2.33 3.41
CA GLU A 44 8.63 3.28 3.73
C GLU A 44 8.13 3.13 5.19
N PHE A 45 8.30 1.95 5.80
CA PHE A 45 7.82 1.65 7.16
C PHE A 45 8.94 1.26 8.13
N ASP A 46 9.99 0.60 7.65
CA ASP A 46 11.21 0.28 8.41
C ASP A 46 12.07 1.55 8.49
N ARG A 47 11.72 2.46 9.41
CA ARG A 47 12.66 3.44 9.95
C ARG A 47 13.16 2.93 11.29
N TYR A 48 14.48 3.05 11.47
CA TYR A 48 15.34 2.66 12.61
C TYR A 48 15.95 1.26 12.51
#